data_AF-A0A397CA63-F1
#
_entry.id   AF-A0A397CA63-F1
#
_cell.length_a   1.000
_cell.length_b   1.000
_cell.length_c   1.000
_cell.angle_alpha   90.00
_cell.angle_beta   90.00
_cell.angle_gamma   90.00
#
_symmetry.space_group_name_H-M   'P 1'
#
loop_
_entity.id
_entity.type
_entity.pdbx_description
1 polymer ?
#
loop_
_entity_poly.entity_id
_entity_poly.type
_entity_poly.pdbx_seq_one_letter_code
_entity_poly.pdbx_strand_id
1 'polypeptide(L)'
;VQHIKNEFTVLVYETHARIALEEGDMNEFNQCQTQLAQLYEHGVDSPHRPEFLAYRILYSIYVCLQAKADNAGNVGMYRALSLVRPADRQDATVQHALAVREAVFANNYPSFFKLYDAPPKMTGYLMDAYANHMRLQALKIMCKAYQPSVPVSFIKAQLRLDGKPGKGFLNECGIKLVDNGASKADAAMDCKASEIVSVLKSSAKSLL
;
A
#
# COMPACT_ATOMS: atom_id res chain seq x y z
N VAL A 1 -5.19 -31.30 -3.67
CA VAL A 1 -5.28 -32.24 -2.53
C VAL A 1 -6.68 -32.09 -1.91
N GLN A 2 -7.40 -33.20 -1.80
CA GLN A 2 -8.81 -33.42 -1.40
C GLN A 2 -9.99 -32.87 -2.25
N HIS A 3 -9.84 -31.83 -3.08
CA HIS A 3 -10.96 -31.28 -3.92
C HIS A 3 -12.26 -30.92 -3.16
N ILE A 4 -12.22 -30.87 -1.83
CA ILE A 4 -13.36 -30.53 -1.00
C ILE A 4 -13.55 -29.01 -1.06
N LYS A 5 -14.65 -28.58 -1.67
CA LYS A 5 -15.06 -27.17 -1.77
C LYS A 5 -16.19 -26.91 -0.78
N ASN A 6 -15.83 -26.66 0.47
CA ASN A 6 -16.79 -26.37 1.53
C ASN A 6 -16.30 -25.21 2.42
N GLU A 7 -17.12 -24.81 3.37
CA GLU A 7 -16.87 -23.69 4.30
C GLU A 7 -15.57 -23.88 5.11
N PHE A 8 -15.24 -25.12 5.48
CA PHE A 8 -13.99 -25.42 6.19
C PHE A 8 -12.76 -25.11 5.32
N THR A 9 -12.79 -25.49 4.05
CA THR A 9 -11.70 -25.15 3.10
C THR A 9 -11.54 -23.64 2.95
N VAL A 10 -12.65 -22.89 2.90
CA VAL A 10 -12.62 -21.42 2.87
C VAL A 10 -11.95 -20.90 4.14
N LEU A 11 -12.39 -21.32 5.32
CA LEU A 11 -11.82 -20.89 6.61
C LEU A 11 -10.31 -21.14 6.69
N VAL A 12 -9.84 -22.30 6.20
CA VAL A 12 -8.40 -22.63 6.17
C VAL A 12 -7.64 -21.65 5.29
N TYR A 13 -8.11 -21.39 4.07
CA TYR A 13 -7.43 -20.44 3.17
C TYR A 13 -7.49 -19.00 3.67
N GLU A 14 -8.60 -18.58 4.26
CA GLU A 14 -8.73 -17.25 4.86
C GLU A 14 -7.75 -17.08 6.03
N THR A 15 -7.65 -18.08 6.90
CA THR A 15 -6.72 -18.06 8.02
C THR A 15 -5.28 -18.07 7.55
N HIS A 16 -4.94 -18.91 6.56
CA HIS A 16 -3.60 -18.97 6.00
C HIS A 16 -3.21 -17.66 5.31
N ALA A 17 -4.12 -17.04 4.58
CA ALA A 17 -3.89 -15.74 3.95
C ALA A 17 -3.59 -14.65 4.99
N ARG A 18 -4.29 -14.64 6.14
CA ARG A 18 -3.99 -13.69 7.22
C ARG A 18 -2.60 -13.91 7.79
N ILE A 19 -2.21 -15.16 8.08
CA ILE A 19 -0.86 -15.50 8.54
C ILE A 19 0.20 -15.06 7.52
N ALA A 20 -0.04 -15.31 6.23
CA ALA A 20 0.88 -14.89 5.17
C ALA A 20 1.07 -13.36 5.13
N LEU A 21 0.03 -12.57 5.42
CA LEU A 21 0.16 -11.11 5.54
C LEU A 21 1.01 -10.70 6.76
N GLU A 22 0.87 -11.38 7.90
CA GLU A 22 1.66 -11.09 9.11
C GLU A 22 3.15 -11.37 8.89
N GLU A 23 3.46 -12.46 8.17
CA GLU A 23 4.82 -12.84 7.81
C GLU A 23 5.40 -12.03 6.63
N GLY A 24 4.57 -11.21 5.97
CA GLY A 24 4.94 -10.43 4.79
C GLY A 24 5.17 -11.29 3.53
N ASP A 25 4.63 -12.51 3.48
CA ASP A 25 4.72 -13.40 2.33
C ASP A 25 3.62 -13.10 1.31
N MET A 26 3.90 -12.11 0.45
CA MET A 26 2.98 -11.68 -0.60
C MET A 26 2.69 -12.78 -1.64
N ASN A 27 3.62 -13.72 -1.83
CA ASN A 27 3.45 -14.81 -2.80
C ASN A 27 2.47 -15.86 -2.26
N GLU A 28 2.65 -16.31 -1.02
CA GLU A 28 1.72 -17.24 -0.36
C GLU A 28 0.34 -16.60 -0.18
N PHE A 29 0.29 -15.31 0.18
CA PHE A 29 -0.95 -14.56 0.22
C PHE A 29 -1.71 -14.59 -1.12
N ASN A 30 -1.01 -14.33 -2.24
CA ASN A 30 -1.60 -14.33 -3.57
C ASN A 30 -2.05 -15.74 -4.03
N GLN A 31 -1.33 -16.78 -3.62
CA GLN A 31 -1.78 -18.16 -3.83
C GLN A 31 -3.10 -18.43 -3.10
N CYS A 32 -3.21 -18.03 -1.82
CA CYS A 32 -4.46 -18.16 -1.07
C CYS A 32 -5.60 -17.37 -1.70
N GLN A 33 -5.35 -16.14 -2.17
CA GLN A 33 -6.31 -15.31 -2.92
C GLN A 33 -6.86 -16.03 -4.16
N THR A 34 -6.00 -16.71 -4.92
CA THR A 34 -6.41 -17.46 -6.10
C THR A 34 -7.35 -18.61 -5.74
N GLN A 35 -7.05 -19.33 -4.67
CA GLN A 35 -7.88 -20.44 -4.19
C GLN A 35 -9.22 -19.95 -3.62
N LEU A 36 -9.22 -18.87 -2.84
CA LEU A 36 -10.43 -18.24 -2.31
C LEU A 36 -11.35 -17.75 -3.43
N ALA A 37 -10.79 -17.17 -4.48
CA ALA A 37 -11.56 -16.72 -5.65
C ALA A 37 -12.34 -17.87 -6.29
N GLN A 38 -11.66 -19.00 -6.51
CA GLN A 38 -12.30 -20.19 -7.05
C GLN A 38 -13.41 -20.68 -6.11
N LEU A 39 -13.16 -20.74 -4.80
CA LEU A 39 -14.17 -21.21 -3.83
C LEU A 39 -15.42 -20.31 -3.82
N TYR A 40 -15.24 -18.99 -3.84
CA TYR A 40 -16.36 -18.03 -3.91
C TYR A 40 -17.15 -18.11 -5.22
N GLU A 41 -16.47 -18.36 -6.35
CA GLU A 41 -17.12 -18.59 -7.65
C GLU A 41 -17.94 -19.88 -7.68
N HIS A 42 -17.56 -20.89 -6.90
CA HIS A 42 -18.32 -22.13 -6.73
C HIS A 42 -19.50 -21.99 -5.74
N GLY A 43 -19.78 -20.79 -5.25
CA GLY A 43 -20.94 -20.50 -4.41
C GLY A 43 -20.76 -20.82 -2.93
N VAL A 44 -19.53 -21.12 -2.48
CA VAL A 44 -19.24 -21.26 -1.05
C VAL A 44 -19.16 -19.85 -0.47
N ASP A 45 -20.14 -19.44 0.33
CA ASP A 45 -20.17 -18.10 0.90
C ASP A 45 -19.35 -18.01 2.20
N SER A 46 -18.91 -16.80 2.54
CA SER A 46 -18.20 -16.53 3.79
C SER A 46 -18.51 -15.11 4.27
N PRO A 47 -18.70 -14.91 5.59
CA PRO A 47 -18.84 -13.57 6.17
C PRO A 47 -17.60 -12.70 5.93
N HIS A 48 -16.44 -13.30 5.65
CA HIS A 48 -15.20 -12.59 5.37
C HIS A 48 -14.98 -12.27 3.89
N ARG A 49 -15.90 -12.65 3.00
CA ARG A 49 -15.78 -12.35 1.57
C ARG A 49 -15.48 -10.87 1.27
N PRO A 50 -16.13 -9.87 1.90
CA PRO A 50 -15.79 -8.46 1.68
C PRO A 50 -14.35 -8.08 2.11
N GLU A 51 -13.83 -8.71 3.15
CA GLU A 51 -12.43 -8.54 3.59
C GLU A 51 -11.45 -8.97 2.49
N PHE A 52 -11.63 -10.18 1.97
CA PHE A 52 -10.74 -10.72 0.95
C PHE A 52 -10.88 -10.01 -0.40
N LEU A 53 -12.07 -9.52 -0.71
CA LEU A 53 -12.29 -8.64 -1.85
C LEU A 53 -11.52 -7.32 -1.70
N ALA A 54 -11.58 -6.68 -0.53
CA ALA A 54 -10.81 -5.48 -0.22
C ALA A 54 -9.30 -5.73 -0.34
N TYR A 55 -8.81 -6.84 0.22
CA TYR A 55 -7.40 -7.21 0.10
C TYR A 55 -6.98 -7.44 -1.36
N ARG A 56 -7.86 -8.01 -2.19
CA ARG A 56 -7.57 -8.22 -3.61
C ARG A 56 -7.42 -6.91 -4.38
N ILE A 57 -8.25 -5.91 -4.06
CA ILE A 57 -8.12 -4.56 -4.61
C ILE A 57 -6.77 -3.96 -4.21
N LEU A 58 -6.42 -4.02 -2.92
CA LEU A 58 -5.15 -3.47 -2.41
C LEU A 58 -3.92 -4.18 -2.98
N TYR A 59 -3.97 -5.51 -3.11
CA TYR A 59 -2.91 -6.28 -3.75
C TYR A 59 -2.77 -5.94 -5.24
N SER A 60 -3.87 -5.67 -5.93
CA SER A 60 -3.83 -5.24 -7.33
C SER A 60 -3.11 -3.90 -7.50
N ILE A 61 -3.22 -2.97 -6.52
CA ILE A 61 -2.43 -1.73 -6.50
C ILE A 61 -0.93 -2.04 -6.43
N TYR A 62 -0.53 -2.94 -5.53
CA TYR A 62 0.86 -3.37 -5.39
C TYR A 62 1.42 -3.89 -6.73
N VAL A 63 0.68 -4.77 -7.42
CA VAL A 63 1.09 -5.28 -8.72
C VAL A 63 1.16 -4.18 -9.79
N CYS A 64 0.18 -3.25 -9.82
CA CYS A 64 0.20 -2.10 -10.74
C CYS A 64 1.46 -1.24 -10.57
N LEU A 65 1.91 -1.02 -9.33
CA LEU A 65 3.08 -0.18 -9.05
C LEU A 65 4.41 -0.89 -9.34
N GLN A 66 4.44 -2.22 -9.34
CA GLN A 66 5.64 -3.00 -9.70
C GLN A 66 5.77 -3.25 -11.19
N ALA A 67 4.66 -3.39 -11.91
CA ALA A 67 4.67 -3.74 -13.33
C ALA A 67 5.26 -2.60 -14.17
N LYS A 68 6.55 -2.71 -14.52
CA LYS A 68 7.28 -1.70 -15.30
C LYS A 68 6.90 -1.68 -16.79
N ALA A 69 6.28 -2.75 -17.31
CA ALA A 69 5.95 -2.87 -18.74
C ALA A 69 4.69 -3.70 -19.06
N ASP A 70 4.12 -4.42 -18.09
CA ASP A 70 2.98 -5.32 -18.32
C ASP A 70 1.68 -4.74 -17.73
N ASN A 71 0.58 -4.93 -18.44
CA ASN A 71 -0.76 -4.51 -18.02
C ASN A 71 -1.39 -5.47 -16.98
N ALA A 72 -0.67 -6.50 -16.53
CA ALA A 72 -1.13 -7.51 -15.58
C ALA A 72 -1.76 -6.92 -14.31
N GLY A 73 -1.17 -5.86 -13.74
CA GLY A 73 -1.73 -5.18 -12.57
C GLY A 73 -3.12 -4.58 -12.84
N ASN A 74 -3.29 -3.90 -13.97
CA ASN A 74 -4.58 -3.32 -14.35
C ASN A 74 -5.61 -4.40 -14.66
N VAL A 75 -5.21 -5.49 -15.32
CA VAL A 75 -6.10 -6.65 -15.56
C VAL A 75 -6.58 -7.25 -14.25
N GLY A 76 -5.67 -7.45 -13.29
CA GLY A 76 -5.99 -7.91 -11.94
C GLY A 76 -6.96 -6.95 -11.22
N MET A 77 -6.70 -5.65 -11.31
CA MET A 77 -7.56 -4.61 -10.75
C MET A 77 -8.97 -4.63 -11.36
N TYR A 78 -9.10 -4.67 -12.68
CA TYR A 78 -10.41 -4.72 -13.34
C TYR A 78 -11.20 -5.98 -12.94
N ARG A 79 -10.53 -7.12 -12.83
CA ARG A 79 -11.14 -8.35 -12.33
C ARG A 79 -11.59 -8.22 -10.87
N ALA A 80 -10.79 -7.60 -10.00
CA ALA A 80 -11.19 -7.37 -8.61
C ALA A 80 -12.42 -6.46 -8.54
N LEU A 81 -12.45 -5.38 -9.31
CA LEU A 81 -13.57 -4.44 -9.36
C LEU A 81 -14.85 -5.06 -9.94
N SER A 82 -14.75 -5.97 -10.91
CA SER A 82 -15.92 -6.66 -11.47
C SER A 82 -16.58 -7.61 -10.47
N LEU A 83 -15.85 -8.05 -9.44
CA LEU A 83 -16.38 -8.90 -8.36
C LEU A 83 -17.10 -8.10 -7.27
N VAL A 84 -17.00 -6.76 -7.26
CA VAL A 84 -17.61 -5.91 -6.24
C VAL A 84 -19.12 -5.81 -6.46
N ARG A 85 -19.90 -6.46 -5.60
CA ARG A 85 -21.37 -6.39 -5.64
C ARG A 85 -21.85 -5.09 -4.96
N PRO A 86 -23.08 -4.63 -5.25
CA PRO A 86 -23.66 -3.47 -4.58
C PRO A 86 -23.70 -3.59 -3.05
N ALA A 87 -23.94 -4.80 -2.52
CA ALA A 87 -23.92 -5.06 -1.08
C ALA A 87 -22.52 -4.93 -0.48
N ASP A 88 -21.48 -5.36 -1.19
CA ASP A 88 -20.09 -5.29 -0.72
C ASP A 88 -19.62 -3.83 -0.58
N ARG A 89 -20.21 -2.89 -1.35
CA ARG A 89 -19.89 -1.46 -1.24
C ARG A 89 -20.35 -0.82 0.07
N GLN A 90 -21.17 -1.50 0.86
CA GLN A 90 -21.55 -1.05 2.20
C GLN A 90 -20.54 -1.49 3.27
N ASP A 91 -19.64 -2.43 2.95
CA ASP A 91 -18.60 -2.87 3.88
C ASP A 91 -17.49 -1.81 4.00
N ALA A 92 -17.15 -1.43 5.23
CA ALA A 92 -16.15 -0.41 5.51
C ALA A 92 -14.74 -0.78 4.98
N THR A 93 -14.40 -2.07 4.94
CA THR A 93 -13.12 -2.56 4.41
C THR A 93 -13.05 -2.35 2.90
N VAL A 94 -14.14 -2.65 2.18
CA VAL A 94 -14.23 -2.47 0.72
C VAL A 94 -14.22 -0.98 0.37
N GLN A 95 -14.97 -0.15 1.11
CA GLN A 95 -14.95 1.31 0.93
C GLN A 95 -13.55 1.87 1.13
N HIS A 96 -12.85 1.46 2.19
CA HIS A 96 -11.47 1.85 2.45
C HIS A 96 -10.55 1.44 1.28
N ALA A 97 -10.61 0.20 0.82
CA ALA A 97 -9.77 -0.26 -0.29
C ALA A 97 -10.02 0.51 -1.60
N LEU A 98 -11.27 0.85 -1.90
CA LEU A 98 -11.63 1.69 -3.05
C LEU A 98 -11.08 3.12 -2.90
N ALA A 99 -11.18 3.71 -1.71
CA ALA A 99 -10.64 5.04 -1.42
C ALA A 99 -9.10 5.06 -1.50
N VAL A 100 -8.43 4.00 -1.02
CA VAL A 100 -6.97 3.84 -1.16
C VAL A 100 -6.58 3.77 -2.63
N ARG A 101 -7.29 2.97 -3.43
CA ARG A 101 -7.06 2.88 -4.88
C ARG A 101 -7.16 4.25 -5.55
N GLU A 102 -8.20 5.02 -5.24
CA GLU A 102 -8.39 6.36 -5.79
C GLU A 102 -7.25 7.31 -5.37
N ALA A 103 -6.89 7.30 -4.09
CA ALA A 103 -5.81 8.14 -3.57
C ALA A 103 -4.46 7.82 -4.23
N VAL A 104 -4.15 6.53 -4.42
CA VAL A 104 -2.92 6.09 -5.09
C VAL A 104 -2.92 6.51 -6.56
N PHE A 105 -4.00 6.24 -7.30
CA PHE A 105 -4.08 6.56 -8.73
C PHE A 105 -3.99 8.07 -9.01
N ALA A 106 -4.58 8.89 -8.12
CA ALA A 106 -4.50 10.34 -8.21
C ALA A 106 -3.20 10.94 -7.66
N ASN A 107 -2.26 10.12 -7.15
CA ASN A 107 -1.10 10.57 -6.38
C ASN A 107 -1.48 11.51 -5.20
N ASN A 108 -2.67 11.34 -4.64
CA ASN A 108 -3.17 12.11 -3.51
C ASN A 108 -2.58 11.55 -2.20
N TYR A 109 -1.32 11.85 -1.95
CA TYR A 109 -0.60 11.38 -0.77
C TYR A 109 -1.24 11.82 0.56
N PRO A 110 -1.84 13.02 0.73
CA PRO A 110 -2.54 13.36 1.98
C PRO A 110 -3.69 12.40 2.28
N SER A 111 -4.55 12.11 1.30
CA SER A 111 -5.65 11.16 1.47
C SER A 111 -5.13 9.74 1.73
N PHE A 112 -4.08 9.33 1.02
CA PHE A 112 -3.45 8.03 1.23
C PHE A 112 -2.96 7.85 2.68
N PHE A 113 -2.17 8.80 3.22
CA PHE A 113 -1.65 8.68 4.58
C PHE A 113 -2.73 8.82 5.65
N LYS A 114 -3.83 9.54 5.38
CA LYS A 114 -5.01 9.53 6.26
C LYS A 114 -5.66 8.15 6.33
N LEU A 115 -5.77 7.45 5.20
CA LEU A 115 -6.31 6.09 5.14
C LEU A 115 -5.34 5.06 5.73
N TYR A 116 -4.04 5.34 5.67
CA TYR A 116 -2.98 4.49 6.20
C TYR A 116 -2.88 4.51 7.73
N ASP A 117 -3.32 5.58 8.40
CA ASP A 117 -3.29 5.67 9.87
C ASP A 117 -4.28 4.76 10.59
N ALA A 118 -5.44 4.53 9.96
CA ALA A 118 -6.52 3.73 10.52
C ALA A 118 -6.99 2.67 9.50
N PRO A 119 -6.11 1.73 9.13
CA PRO A 119 -6.46 0.68 8.18
C PRO A 119 -7.43 -0.32 8.87
N PRO A 120 -8.61 -0.62 8.29
CA PRO A 120 -9.48 -1.66 8.83
C PRO A 120 -8.84 -3.04 8.64
N LYS A 121 -9.01 -3.92 9.63
CA LYS A 121 -8.51 -5.31 9.60
C LYS A 121 -7.00 -5.34 9.29
N MET A 122 -6.57 -6.18 8.35
CA MET A 122 -5.15 -6.37 8.00
C MET A 122 -4.75 -5.61 6.72
N THR A 123 -5.55 -4.61 6.30
CA THR A 123 -5.28 -3.83 5.09
C THR A 123 -3.94 -3.07 5.16
N GLY A 124 -3.46 -2.74 6.36
CA GLY A 124 -2.18 -2.06 6.59
C GLY A 124 -0.98 -2.82 6.02
N TYR A 125 -0.92 -4.15 6.19
CA TYR A 125 0.17 -4.97 5.67
C TYR A 125 0.31 -4.89 4.15
N LEU A 126 -0.82 -4.78 3.43
CA LEU A 126 -0.82 -4.60 1.98
C LEU A 126 -0.39 -3.19 1.59
N MET A 127 -0.84 -2.17 2.32
CA MET A 127 -0.46 -0.78 2.07
C MET A 127 1.03 -0.54 2.33
N ASP A 128 1.63 -1.21 3.31
CA ASP A 128 3.07 -1.12 3.62
C ASP A 128 3.95 -1.43 2.41
N ALA A 129 3.52 -2.38 1.57
CA ALA A 129 4.25 -2.82 0.39
C ALA A 129 4.49 -1.70 -0.64
N TYR A 130 3.67 -0.65 -0.62
CA TYR A 130 3.80 0.50 -1.51
C TYR A 130 3.75 1.87 -0.82
N ALA A 131 3.69 1.91 0.53
CA ALA A 131 3.73 3.16 1.28
C ALA A 131 4.98 3.98 0.94
N ASN A 132 6.14 3.34 0.80
CA ASN A 132 7.38 4.02 0.43
C ASN A 132 7.35 4.59 -1.00
N HIS A 133 6.65 3.94 -1.93
CA HIS A 133 6.40 4.51 -3.26
C HIS A 133 5.62 5.82 -3.13
N MET A 134 4.55 5.83 -2.33
CA MET A 134 3.74 7.02 -2.09
C MET A 134 4.54 8.14 -1.40
N ARG A 135 5.38 7.81 -0.42
CA ARG A 135 6.29 8.78 0.22
C ARG A 135 7.25 9.41 -0.78
N LEU A 136 7.80 8.62 -1.70
CA LEU A 136 8.72 9.11 -2.73
C LEU A 136 8.02 10.06 -3.72
N GLN A 137 6.83 9.70 -4.20
CA GLN A 137 6.04 10.58 -5.07
C GLN A 137 5.66 11.87 -4.35
N ALA A 138 5.29 11.77 -3.07
CA ALA A 138 4.97 12.94 -2.25
C ALA A 138 6.16 13.89 -2.13
N LEU A 139 7.37 13.39 -1.85
CA LEU A 139 8.58 14.22 -1.79
C LEU A 139 8.86 14.92 -3.13
N LYS A 140 8.72 14.21 -4.26
CA LYS A 140 8.87 14.81 -5.60
C LYS A 140 7.86 15.93 -5.85
N ILE A 141 6.61 15.73 -5.43
CA ILE A 141 5.56 16.75 -5.51
C ILE A 141 5.92 17.94 -4.60
N MET A 142 6.38 17.69 -3.37
CA MET A 142 6.76 18.74 -2.43
C MET A 142 7.91 19.61 -2.97
N CYS A 143 8.95 19.01 -3.55
CA CYS A 143 10.05 19.77 -4.17
C CYS A 143 9.57 20.70 -5.29
N LYS A 144 8.54 20.32 -6.04
CA LYS A 144 7.99 21.11 -7.15
C LYS A 144 6.98 22.16 -6.69
N ALA A 145 6.20 21.86 -5.66
CA ALA A 145 5.08 22.69 -5.21
C ALA A 145 5.47 23.75 -4.17
N TYR A 146 6.50 23.51 -3.36
CA TYR A 146 6.94 24.42 -2.31
C TYR A 146 8.24 25.13 -2.69
N GLN A 147 8.41 26.38 -2.24
CA GLN A 147 9.61 27.20 -2.41
C GLN A 147 9.82 28.11 -1.18
N PRO A 148 11.08 28.40 -0.76
CA PRO A 148 12.32 27.75 -1.19
C PRO A 148 12.58 26.42 -0.48
N SER A 149 11.94 26.18 0.67
CA SER A 149 12.20 25.00 1.51
C SER A 149 10.94 24.53 2.23
N VAL A 150 10.97 23.28 2.74
CA VAL A 150 9.89 22.68 3.54
C VAL A 150 10.46 22.13 4.85
N PRO A 151 9.88 22.47 6.01
CA PRO A 151 10.33 21.93 7.30
C PRO A 151 10.30 20.39 7.32
N VAL A 152 11.38 19.77 7.80
CA VAL A 152 11.47 18.30 7.93
C VAL A 152 10.41 17.77 8.90
N SER A 153 10.04 18.54 9.92
CA SER A 153 8.94 18.22 10.84
C SER A 153 7.60 18.08 10.11
N PHE A 154 7.30 19.00 9.19
CA PHE A 154 6.11 18.95 8.35
C PHE A 154 6.12 17.72 7.43
N ILE A 155 7.24 17.45 6.76
CA ILE A 155 7.39 16.26 5.90
C ILE A 155 7.15 14.99 6.71
N LYS A 156 7.74 14.88 7.90
CA LYS A 156 7.59 13.71 8.76
C LYS A 156 6.15 13.49 9.20
N ALA A 157 5.50 14.56 9.66
CA ALA A 157 4.11 14.53 10.03
C ALA A 157 3.26 14.08 8.83
N GLN A 158 3.39 14.74 7.69
CA GLN A 158 2.54 14.52 6.52
C GLN A 158 2.70 13.11 5.90
N LEU A 159 3.91 12.54 5.97
CA LEU A 159 4.24 11.24 5.35
C LEU A 159 4.34 10.08 6.35
N ARG A 160 3.94 10.31 7.61
CA ARG A 160 3.98 9.35 8.71
C ARG A 160 5.36 8.68 8.80
N LEU A 161 6.40 9.51 8.91
CA LEU A 161 7.79 9.10 8.99
C LEU A 161 8.26 9.21 10.44
N ASP A 162 7.97 8.17 11.22
CA ASP A 162 8.28 8.13 12.65
C ASP A 162 9.58 7.38 12.95
N GLY A 163 10.17 7.72 14.10
CA GLY A 163 11.30 6.99 14.68
C GLY A 163 12.57 6.95 13.82
N LYS A 164 13.33 5.87 13.98
CA LYS A 164 14.55 5.59 13.20
C LYS A 164 14.25 5.26 11.73
N PRO A 165 13.24 4.45 11.38
CA PRO A 165 12.93 4.13 9.99
C PRO A 165 12.60 5.36 9.15
N GLY A 166 11.81 6.30 9.69
CA GLY A 166 11.46 7.53 8.99
C GLY A 166 12.66 8.44 8.71
N LYS A 167 13.63 8.50 9.63
CA LYS A 167 14.91 9.20 9.40
C LYS A 167 15.76 8.51 8.34
N GLY A 168 15.84 7.17 8.38
CA GLY A 168 16.56 6.38 7.37
C GLY A 168 16.02 6.63 5.98
N PHE A 169 14.68 6.59 5.82
CA PHE A 169 14.01 6.89 4.55
C PHE A 169 14.43 8.25 3.98
N LEU A 170 14.39 9.32 4.77
CA LEU A 170 14.74 10.66 4.31
C LEU A 170 16.21 10.76 3.88
N ASN A 171 17.12 10.13 4.63
CA ASN A 171 18.55 10.11 4.30
C ASN A 171 18.82 9.38 2.97
N GLU A 172 18.06 8.32 2.68
CA GLU A 172 18.18 7.54 1.44
C GLU A 172 17.51 8.22 0.24
N CYS A 173 16.57 9.15 0.46
CA CYS A 173 15.82 9.81 -0.62
C CYS A 173 16.57 10.95 -1.33
N GLY A 174 17.82 11.25 -0.96
CA GLY A 174 18.60 12.30 -1.62
C GLY A 174 18.16 13.74 -1.29
N ILE A 175 17.49 13.95 -0.15
CA ILE A 175 17.12 15.30 0.30
C ILE A 175 18.38 16.10 0.67
N LYS A 176 18.40 17.38 0.34
CA LYS A 176 19.40 18.33 0.83
C LYS A 176 18.73 19.26 1.85
N LEU A 177 19.43 19.51 2.95
CA LEU A 177 18.95 20.40 4.00
C LEU A 177 19.52 21.80 3.78
N VAL A 178 18.75 22.82 4.16
CA VAL A 178 19.20 24.22 4.13
C VAL A 178 20.26 24.43 5.21
N ASP A 179 21.43 24.93 4.83
CA ASP A 179 22.57 25.14 5.74
C ASP A 179 22.54 26.56 6.33
N ASN A 180 21.70 26.77 7.35
CA ASN A 180 21.49 28.08 7.98
C ASN A 180 22.03 28.17 9.42
N GLY A 181 22.89 27.25 9.86
CA GLY A 181 23.34 27.18 11.27
C GLY A 181 22.22 26.92 12.28
N ALA A 182 21.03 26.53 11.80
CA ALA A 182 19.87 26.22 12.62
C ALA A 182 20.05 24.90 13.37
N SER A 183 19.37 24.76 14.51
CA SER A 183 19.39 23.51 15.28
C SER A 183 18.89 22.34 14.42
N LYS A 184 19.30 21.10 14.73
CA LYS A 184 18.76 19.90 14.05
C LYS A 184 17.23 19.79 14.12
N ALA A 185 16.57 20.51 15.04
CA ALA A 185 15.12 20.53 15.17
C ALA A 185 14.43 21.41 14.11
N ASP A 186 15.13 22.41 13.57
CA ASP A 186 14.61 23.39 12.60
C ASP A 186 15.07 23.10 11.17
N ALA A 187 15.57 21.88 10.92
CA ALA A 187 16.02 21.47 9.61
C ALA A 187 14.87 21.55 8.59
N ALA A 188 15.14 22.19 7.46
CA ALA A 188 14.24 22.28 6.31
C ALA A 188 14.90 21.65 5.09
N MET A 189 14.12 20.92 4.30
CA MET A 189 14.52 20.40 3.00
C MET A 189 14.56 21.55 1.99
N ASP A 190 15.69 21.71 1.31
CA ASP A 190 15.81 22.61 0.16
C ASP A 190 15.11 21.98 -1.05
N CYS A 191 14.00 22.58 -1.48
CA CYS A 191 13.17 22.03 -2.56
C CYS A 191 13.86 22.08 -3.93
N LYS A 192 14.79 23.03 -4.13
CA LYS A 192 15.48 23.23 -5.40
C LYS A 192 16.73 22.37 -5.50
N ALA A 193 17.46 22.20 -4.39
CA ALA A 193 18.70 21.45 -4.36
C ALA A 193 18.51 19.93 -4.14
N SER A 194 17.35 19.51 -3.64
CA SER A 194 17.01 18.10 -3.40
C SER A 194 16.65 17.36 -4.68
N GLU A 195 17.40 16.31 -5.00
CA GLU A 195 17.13 15.41 -6.12
C GLU A 195 16.59 14.09 -5.59
N ILE A 196 15.26 13.94 -5.62
CA ILE A 196 14.59 12.79 -5.00
C ILE A 196 14.85 11.51 -5.80
N VAL A 197 15.71 10.66 -5.26
CA VAL A 197 16.13 9.39 -5.85
C VAL A 197 15.48 8.19 -5.18
N SER A 198 15.19 7.17 -5.98
CA SER A 198 14.72 5.86 -5.51
C SER A 198 15.93 5.02 -5.09
N VAL A 199 16.43 5.18 -3.85
CA VAL A 199 17.49 4.31 -3.30
C VAL A 199 16.93 3.16 -2.46
N LEU A 200 15.59 3.09 -2.33
CA LEU A 200 14.92 2.05 -1.56
C LEU A 200 15.29 0.67 -2.12
N LYS A 201 16.22 0.00 -1.45
CA LYS A 201 16.29 -1.45 -1.49
C LYS A 201 14.93 -1.91 -1.02
N SER A 202 14.15 -2.48 -1.94
CA SER A 202 12.84 -3.06 -1.66
C SER A 202 12.88 -3.74 -0.29
N SER A 203 12.16 -3.19 0.68
CA SER A 203 12.01 -3.81 2.01
C SER A 203 11.08 -5.00 1.96
N ALA A 204 10.35 -5.19 0.84
CA ALA A 204 9.97 -6.52 0.44
C ALA A 204 11.26 -7.23 0.04
N LYS A 205 11.71 -8.19 0.86
CA LYS A 205 12.67 -9.22 0.45
C LYS A 205 12.42 -9.47 -1.03
N SER A 206 13.43 -9.23 -1.85
CA SER A 206 13.46 -9.53 -3.28
C SER A 206 12.66 -10.81 -3.56
N LEU A 207 11.40 -10.68 -3.94
CA LEU A 207 10.59 -11.76 -4.46
C LEU A 207 10.73 -11.67 -5.97
N LEU A 208 11.92 -12.06 -6.44
CA LEU A 208 12.35 -12.26 -7.83
C LEU A 208 12.08 -11.09 -8.81
#